data_AF-A0A7Y4ZSU1-F1
#
_entry.id   AF-A0A7Y4ZSU1-F1
#
_cell.length_a   1.000
_cell.length_b   1.000
_cell.length_c   1.000
_cell.angle_alpha   90.00
_cell.angle_beta   90.00
_cell.angle_gamma   90.00
#
_symmetry.space_group_name_H-M   'P 1'
#
loop_
_entity.id
_entity.type
_entity.pdbx_description
1 polymer ?
#
loop_
_entity_poly.entity_id
_entity_poly.type
_entity_poly.pdbx_seq_one_letter_code
_entity_poly.pdbx_strand_id
1 'polypeptide(L)'
;MVVGRRCAVLLVVAAIAACAEYSDAPPADLKVAKCGDPGAPACGAHGKCVDTQGSARCACDSGYQGDTCGACAPGLQDNDKDGVCLPACDGVKCGAHERCGDAKGAAACGCAPGYQREAAGCVFRGGPQDPTFQRTPDAWVATNAIVNPAQSANGNGQPLVDPGAALISGVDACAGKARLAQSFEMPAFAEAEPLALRWTADLQSCSDFLCRAPFVARSRGAFLRDLMVTSQFFGPADHKACIGERWLGKTIDLTVDSTTGCSATPVNVVFDHFGIEPDPTCPAVGTIPNANFDDTGGWTSYADANTVAEVANGVGTGQTRGGHLSSTKLCQSPQLRGVMSPRESSADKLALAFTYRGTNGQKMNIGVDAGTLGVVRGTNVFEKASLCLPDSMKGEVSSLYMSLQYKNPPSGGSCDVADARDFVFDDFALVADPKCADKVTVPDGGFEDASVATSWLSSDSNNASSTRTTAAHTGKSAAYLTGSYACGSASTTTIGTVPASASGAGPALKFWVRGHVTTPATFSVSYGSGVPVTDAWTQRTVCISPKESGRTRSISFSIYTGSVSTCGTFTGAVTDVAIDDVELTTDASCPADAQ
;
A
#
# COMPACT_ATOMS: atom_id res chain seq x y z
N MET A 1 -46.61 2.68 44.14
CA MET A 1 -46.25 2.78 45.57
C MET A 1 -45.04 1.89 45.80
N VAL A 2 -43.84 2.45 45.70
CA VAL A 2 -42.57 1.76 45.99
C VAL A 2 -41.82 2.67 46.94
N VAL A 3 -41.58 2.20 48.16
CA VAL A 3 -40.85 2.96 49.20
C VAL A 3 -39.37 2.60 49.08
N GLY A 4 -38.53 3.56 48.70
CA GLY A 4 -37.07 3.43 48.69
C GLY A 4 -36.43 4.41 49.66
N ARG A 5 -35.85 3.91 50.76
CA ARG A 5 -35.05 4.70 51.72
C ARG A 5 -33.61 4.84 51.22
N ARG A 6 -33.06 6.05 51.23
CA ARG A 6 -31.61 6.29 51.17
C ARG A 6 -31.16 7.05 52.42
N CYS A 7 -30.39 6.39 53.28
CA CYS A 7 -29.66 7.03 54.38
C CYS A 7 -28.20 7.21 53.94
N ALA A 8 -27.68 8.44 53.98
CA ALA A 8 -26.26 8.71 53.82
C ALA A 8 -25.59 8.73 55.20
N VAL A 9 -24.57 7.88 55.38
CA VAL A 9 -23.72 7.85 56.56
C VAL A 9 -22.46 8.66 56.25
N LEU A 10 -22.23 9.75 56.98
CA LEU A 10 -20.92 10.41 57.04
C LEU A 10 -20.37 10.28 58.47
N LEU A 11 -19.13 9.83 58.56
CA LEU A 11 -18.39 9.53 59.78
C LEU A 11 -18.01 10.78 60.58
N VAL A 12 -17.91 10.57 61.91
CA VAL A 12 -17.27 11.38 62.98
C VAL A 12 -18.21 12.22 63.87
N VAL A 13 -18.57 11.56 64.99
CA VAL A 13 -18.88 12.04 66.36
C VAL A 13 -20.15 12.86 66.62
N ALA A 14 -20.96 12.28 67.52
CA ALA A 14 -22.16 12.78 68.22
C ALA A 14 -23.50 12.73 67.46
N ALA A 15 -24.38 11.89 67.98
CA ALA A 15 -25.64 11.48 67.41
C ALA A 15 -26.77 12.52 67.58
N ILE A 16 -27.38 12.95 66.48
CA ILE A 16 -28.81 13.27 66.38
C ILE A 16 -29.27 12.74 65.00
N ALA A 17 -30.09 11.69 65.01
CA ALA A 17 -30.72 11.18 63.80
C ALA A 17 -31.88 12.11 63.41
N ALA A 18 -31.65 12.99 62.43
CA ALA A 18 -32.72 13.72 61.76
C ALA A 18 -33.21 12.90 60.56
N CYS A 19 -34.27 12.12 60.75
CA CYS A 19 -35.07 11.64 59.61
C CYS A 19 -35.98 12.79 59.16
N ALA A 20 -35.63 13.46 58.08
CA ALA A 20 -36.60 14.27 57.36
C ALA A 20 -37.54 13.33 56.60
N GLU A 21 -38.83 13.35 56.93
CA GLU A 21 -39.88 12.78 56.10
C GLU A 21 -39.91 13.57 54.79
N TYR A 22 -39.38 13.01 53.70
CA TYR A 22 -39.64 13.55 52.37
C TYR A 22 -41.01 13.03 51.94
N SER A 23 -42.02 13.88 52.10
CA SER A 23 -43.30 13.66 51.44
C SER A 23 -43.10 13.79 49.93
N ASP A 24 -43.38 12.73 49.16
CA ASP A 24 -43.57 12.80 47.70
C ASP A 24 -44.88 13.53 47.33
N ALA A 25 -45.22 14.60 48.05
CA ALA A 25 -46.25 15.54 47.65
C ALA A 25 -45.54 16.66 46.87
N PRO A 26 -45.75 16.79 45.55
CA PRO A 26 -45.22 17.94 44.83
C PRO A 26 -45.77 19.22 45.48
N PRO A 27 -44.98 20.30 45.57
CA PRO A 27 -45.48 21.58 46.07
C PRO A 27 -46.73 21.97 45.27
N ALA A 28 -47.83 22.23 45.98
CA ALA A 28 -49.14 22.53 45.40
C ALA A 28 -49.23 23.90 44.71
N ASP A 29 -48.12 24.45 44.21
CA ASP A 29 -48.11 25.66 43.40
C ASP A 29 -46.89 25.75 42.45
N LEU A 30 -46.40 24.62 41.93
CA LEU A 30 -45.59 24.69 40.71
C LEU A 30 -46.57 24.96 39.57
N LYS A 31 -46.82 26.24 39.26
CA LYS A 31 -47.60 26.63 38.09
C LYS A 31 -46.94 26.03 36.86
N VAL A 32 -47.49 24.92 36.38
CA VAL A 32 -47.06 24.34 35.12
C VAL A 32 -47.47 25.35 34.06
N ALA A 33 -46.48 25.97 33.42
CA ALA A 33 -46.70 27.05 32.47
C ALA A 33 -47.64 26.58 31.36
N LYS A 34 -48.69 27.36 31.12
CA LYS A 34 -49.60 27.21 29.99
C LYS A 34 -49.19 28.13 28.86
N CYS A 35 -49.67 27.87 27.65
CA CYS A 35 -49.43 28.75 26.53
C CYS A 35 -49.88 30.19 26.84
N GLY A 36 -48.94 31.13 26.77
CA GLY A 36 -49.14 32.54 27.15
C GLY A 36 -48.51 32.96 28.49
N ASP A 37 -48.07 32.01 29.31
CA ASP A 37 -47.33 32.31 30.54
C ASP A 37 -45.88 32.72 30.24
N PRO A 38 -45.23 33.59 31.07
CA PRO A 38 -43.84 34.00 30.90
C PRO A 38 -42.80 32.85 30.89
N GLY A 39 -43.20 31.65 31.29
CA GLY A 39 -42.37 30.44 31.30
C GLY A 39 -42.74 29.41 30.21
N ALA A 40 -43.66 29.74 29.29
CA ALA A 40 -44.03 28.84 28.19
C ALA A 40 -42.91 28.77 27.13
N PRO A 41 -42.71 27.61 26.46
CA PRO A 41 -41.70 27.47 25.43
C PRO A 41 -41.99 28.35 24.20
N ALA A 42 -40.94 28.95 23.64
CA ALA A 42 -41.03 29.70 22.39
C ALA A 42 -40.91 28.75 21.20
N CYS A 43 -42.03 28.47 20.52
CA CYS A 43 -42.15 27.43 19.48
C CYS A 43 -41.61 27.80 18.09
N GLY A 44 -40.80 28.87 18.01
CA GLY A 44 -40.22 29.32 16.74
C GLY A 44 -41.27 29.67 15.68
N ALA A 45 -40.85 29.70 14.41
CA ALA A 45 -41.71 29.99 13.26
C ALA A 45 -42.52 28.78 12.78
N HIS A 46 -42.15 27.56 13.17
CA HIS A 46 -42.68 26.28 12.66
C HIS A 46 -43.37 25.45 13.74
N GLY A 47 -43.86 26.11 14.78
CA GLY A 47 -44.52 25.44 15.88
C GLY A 47 -45.56 26.33 16.53
N LYS A 48 -46.61 25.69 17.05
CA LYS A 48 -47.62 26.34 17.88
C LYS A 48 -47.54 25.79 19.28
N CYS A 49 -47.56 26.69 20.26
CA CYS A 49 -47.68 26.27 21.65
C CYS A 49 -49.04 25.59 21.84
N VAL A 50 -49.03 24.39 22.40
CA VAL A 50 -50.21 23.63 22.80
C VAL A 50 -50.08 23.20 24.25
N ASP A 51 -51.19 23.28 24.99
CA ASP A 51 -51.25 22.68 26.33
C ASP A 51 -51.59 21.20 26.15
N THR A 52 -50.72 20.31 26.61
CA THR A 52 -51.04 18.88 26.61
C THR A 52 -50.52 18.21 27.87
N GLN A 53 -51.34 17.35 28.49
CA GLN A 53 -51.02 16.67 29.75
C GLN A 53 -50.67 17.65 30.90
N GLY A 54 -51.22 18.87 30.87
CA GLY A 54 -51.07 19.85 31.93
C GLY A 54 -49.85 20.77 31.80
N SER A 55 -49.04 20.67 30.73
CA SER A 55 -47.93 21.58 30.43
C SER A 55 -47.97 22.14 29.00
N ALA A 56 -47.45 23.36 28.83
CA ALA A 56 -47.20 23.96 27.53
C ALA A 56 -46.03 23.26 26.81
N ARG A 57 -46.25 22.87 25.56
CA ARG A 57 -45.23 22.29 24.66
C ARG A 57 -45.45 22.77 23.24
N CYS A 58 -44.43 22.66 22.41
CA CYS A 58 -44.54 23.02 21.00
C CYS A 58 -45.07 21.84 20.17
N ALA A 59 -46.19 22.05 19.47
CA ALA A 59 -46.62 21.19 18.39
C ALA A 59 -45.99 21.70 17.10
N CYS A 60 -45.05 20.93 16.55
CA CYS A 60 -44.31 21.32 15.35
C CYS A 60 -45.11 21.04 14.08
N ASP A 61 -44.91 21.91 13.09
CA ASP A 61 -45.40 21.70 11.74
C ASP A 61 -44.70 20.48 11.10
N SER A 62 -45.34 19.88 10.10
CA SER A 62 -44.79 18.72 9.41
C SER A 62 -43.40 19.01 8.84
N GLY A 63 -42.43 18.15 9.16
CA GLY A 63 -41.03 18.29 8.75
C GLY A 63 -40.12 18.96 9.79
N TYR A 64 -40.69 19.48 10.87
CA TYR A 64 -39.96 20.11 11.97
C TYR A 64 -40.12 19.29 13.27
N GLN A 65 -39.12 19.37 14.13
CA GLN A 65 -39.08 18.67 15.42
C GLN A 65 -38.28 19.46 16.46
N GLY A 66 -38.22 18.89 17.67
CA GLY A 66 -37.50 19.46 18.81
C GLY A 66 -38.38 20.38 19.67
N ASP A 67 -37.87 20.74 20.85
CA ASP A 67 -38.64 21.44 21.89
C ASP A 67 -39.09 22.85 21.47
N THR A 68 -38.44 23.43 20.46
CA THR A 68 -38.75 24.75 19.89
C THR A 68 -39.14 24.69 18.41
N CYS A 69 -39.31 23.48 17.84
CA CYS A 69 -39.60 23.28 16.43
C CYS A 69 -38.60 23.91 15.45
N GLY A 70 -37.36 24.12 15.90
CA GLY A 70 -36.27 24.67 15.10
C GLY A 70 -35.35 23.61 14.47
N ALA A 71 -35.58 22.32 14.71
CA ALA A 71 -34.78 21.24 14.12
C ALA A 71 -35.56 20.51 13.03
N CYS A 72 -34.87 19.96 12.05
CA CYS A 72 -35.49 19.17 11.00
C CYS A 72 -35.83 17.75 11.47
N ALA A 73 -36.99 17.25 11.07
CA ALA A 73 -37.42 15.87 11.32
C ALA A 73 -36.44 14.86 10.69
N PRO A 74 -36.39 13.59 11.14
CA PRO A 74 -35.48 12.60 10.59
C PRO A 74 -35.64 12.46 9.06
N GLY A 75 -34.51 12.44 8.34
CA GLY A 75 -34.48 12.43 6.87
C GLY A 75 -34.59 13.81 6.21
N LEU A 76 -34.75 14.89 6.98
CA LEU A 76 -34.72 16.27 6.49
C LEU A 76 -33.51 17.04 7.07
N GLN A 77 -33.08 18.09 6.39
CA GLN A 77 -31.97 18.98 6.78
C GLN A 77 -32.23 20.43 6.32
N ASP A 78 -31.48 21.36 6.91
CA ASP A 78 -31.42 22.80 6.59
C ASP A 78 -29.94 23.24 6.64
N ASN A 79 -29.14 22.68 5.73
CA ASN A 79 -27.69 22.86 5.69
C ASN A 79 -27.29 24.24 5.15
N ASP A 80 -28.16 24.88 4.36
CA ASP A 80 -28.00 26.26 3.90
C ASP A 80 -28.55 27.31 4.88
N LYS A 81 -29.26 26.87 5.94
CA LYS A 81 -29.70 27.68 7.08
C LYS A 81 -30.71 28.74 6.68
N ASP A 82 -31.58 28.44 5.73
CA ASP A 82 -32.67 29.32 5.30
C ASP A 82 -33.94 29.13 6.15
N GLY A 83 -33.94 28.15 7.06
CA GLY A 83 -35.07 27.80 7.94
C GLY A 83 -36.02 26.78 7.34
N VAL A 84 -35.73 26.25 6.14
CA VAL A 84 -36.59 25.28 5.45
C VAL A 84 -36.00 23.89 5.53
N CYS A 85 -36.72 22.99 6.21
CA CYS A 85 -36.31 21.59 6.30
C CYS A 85 -36.72 20.81 5.06
N LEU A 86 -35.75 20.37 4.26
CA LEU A 86 -35.93 19.61 3.02
C LEU A 86 -35.19 18.27 3.06
N PRO A 87 -35.48 17.32 2.16
CA PRO A 87 -34.85 16.00 2.17
C PRO A 87 -33.32 16.08 2.23
N ALA A 88 -32.75 15.31 3.16
CA ALA A 88 -31.33 15.05 3.24
C ALA A 88 -30.93 13.97 2.20
N CYS A 89 -29.62 13.78 2.03
CA CYS A 89 -29.12 12.71 1.17
C CYS A 89 -29.38 11.29 1.69
N ASP A 90 -29.90 11.13 2.91
CA ASP A 90 -30.26 9.83 3.45
C ASP A 90 -31.39 9.17 2.63
N GLY A 91 -31.11 7.99 2.08
CA GLY A 91 -32.04 7.26 1.22
C GLY A 91 -32.11 7.71 -0.25
N VAL A 92 -31.40 8.78 -0.65
CA VAL A 92 -31.36 9.22 -2.06
C VAL A 92 -30.39 8.35 -2.85
N LYS A 93 -30.92 7.59 -3.82
CA LYS A 93 -30.13 6.80 -4.76
C LYS A 93 -29.88 7.60 -6.04
N CYS A 94 -28.64 8.04 -6.22
CA CYS A 94 -28.21 8.69 -7.45
C CYS A 94 -27.81 7.67 -8.53
N GLY A 95 -27.68 8.14 -9.77
CA GLY A 95 -27.23 7.32 -10.90
C GLY A 95 -25.77 6.87 -10.79
N ALA A 96 -25.30 6.13 -11.79
CA ALA A 96 -23.90 5.74 -11.87
C ALA A 96 -22.98 6.98 -11.91
N HIS A 97 -21.91 6.95 -11.12
CA HIS A 97 -20.93 8.05 -11.00
C HIS A 97 -21.54 9.38 -10.52
N GLU A 98 -22.71 9.32 -9.88
CA GLU A 98 -23.33 10.45 -9.22
C GLU A 98 -23.26 10.29 -7.70
N ARG A 99 -23.17 11.42 -7.01
CA ARG A 99 -23.28 11.52 -5.56
C ARG A 99 -24.38 12.49 -5.19
N CYS A 100 -25.04 12.19 -4.07
CA CYS A 100 -25.97 13.14 -3.50
C CYS A 100 -25.20 14.25 -2.78
N GLY A 101 -25.61 15.49 -3.00
CA GLY A 101 -25.23 16.64 -2.19
C GLY A 101 -26.48 17.41 -1.76
N ASP A 102 -26.52 17.80 -0.49
CA ASP A 102 -27.62 18.57 0.11
C ASP A 102 -27.12 19.88 0.75
N ALA A 103 -25.87 20.26 0.49
CA ALA A 103 -25.25 21.49 1.04
C ALA A 103 -25.94 22.79 0.62
N LYS A 104 -26.83 22.75 -0.38
CA LYS A 104 -27.63 23.88 -0.86
C LYS A 104 -29.08 23.81 -0.39
N GLY A 105 -29.32 23.18 0.76
CA GLY A 105 -30.64 23.11 1.37
C GLY A 105 -31.52 21.99 0.84
N ALA A 106 -31.26 21.37 -0.31
CA ALA A 106 -32.04 20.22 -0.81
C ALA A 106 -31.14 19.13 -1.38
N ALA A 107 -31.48 17.86 -1.09
CA ALA A 107 -30.81 16.73 -1.71
C ALA A 107 -30.93 16.73 -3.24
N ALA A 108 -29.78 16.76 -3.92
CA ALA A 108 -29.68 16.72 -5.37
C ALA A 108 -28.53 15.80 -5.80
N CYS A 109 -28.76 15.06 -6.89
CA CYS A 109 -27.72 14.23 -7.50
C CYS A 109 -26.86 15.06 -8.46
N GLY A 110 -25.55 15.05 -8.22
CA GLY A 110 -24.54 15.65 -9.09
C GLY A 110 -23.47 14.62 -9.47
N CYS A 111 -22.72 14.88 -10.53
CA CYS A 111 -21.58 14.02 -10.87
C CYS A 111 -20.56 14.03 -9.72
N ALA A 112 -19.99 12.86 -9.44
CA ALA A 112 -18.88 12.72 -8.50
C ALA A 112 -17.65 13.53 -8.96
N PRO A 113 -16.71 13.87 -8.08
CA PRO A 113 -15.47 14.55 -8.47
C PRO A 113 -14.78 13.83 -9.64
N GLY A 114 -14.26 14.59 -10.61
CA GLY A 114 -13.66 14.03 -11.82
C GLY A 114 -14.67 13.57 -12.89
N TYR A 115 -15.97 13.62 -12.64
CA TYR A 115 -17.00 13.33 -13.65
C TYR A 115 -17.69 14.62 -14.12
N GLN A 116 -18.01 14.66 -15.42
CA GLN A 116 -18.74 15.76 -16.06
C GLN A 116 -20.08 15.27 -16.61
N ARG A 117 -21.12 16.11 -16.49
CA ARG A 117 -22.46 15.77 -16.99
C ARG A 117 -22.49 15.89 -18.51
N GLU A 118 -22.71 14.78 -19.18
CA GLU A 118 -22.88 14.67 -20.63
C GLU A 118 -24.22 13.99 -20.98
N ALA A 119 -24.53 13.84 -22.28
CA ALA A 119 -25.79 13.26 -22.74
C ALA A 119 -26.01 11.81 -22.26
N ALA A 120 -24.93 11.05 -22.09
CA ALA A 120 -24.97 9.65 -21.64
C ALA A 120 -24.92 9.47 -20.11
N GLY A 121 -24.90 10.57 -19.34
CA GLY A 121 -24.73 10.55 -17.89
C GLY A 121 -23.44 11.24 -17.44
N CYS A 122 -22.95 10.88 -16.26
CA CYS A 122 -21.69 11.39 -15.74
C CYS A 122 -20.52 10.61 -16.36
N VAL A 123 -19.67 11.30 -17.12
CA VAL A 123 -18.52 10.71 -17.83
C VAL A 123 -17.22 11.18 -17.19
N PHE A 124 -16.26 10.27 -17.02
CA PHE A 124 -14.97 10.61 -16.42
C PHE A 124 -14.18 11.56 -17.33
N ARG A 125 -13.80 12.70 -16.76
CA ARG A 125 -12.94 13.76 -17.34
C ARG A 125 -11.94 14.26 -16.30
N GLY A 126 -11.70 13.46 -15.26
CA GLY A 126 -10.91 13.81 -14.10
C GLY A 126 -9.42 13.55 -14.30
N GLY A 127 -8.69 13.51 -13.20
CA GLY A 127 -7.24 13.39 -13.24
C GLY A 127 -6.55 14.74 -13.53
N PRO A 128 -5.32 14.69 -14.05
CA PRO A 128 -4.58 15.88 -14.47
C PRO A 128 -5.41 16.80 -15.38
N GLN A 129 -5.40 18.09 -15.10
CA GLN A 129 -6.16 19.14 -15.79
C GLN A 129 -5.60 19.50 -17.18
N ASP A 130 -4.39 19.03 -17.48
CA ASP A 130 -3.69 19.27 -18.76
C ASP A 130 -2.84 18.04 -19.10
N PRO A 131 -3.48 16.90 -19.40
CA PRO A 131 -2.77 15.63 -19.59
C PRO A 131 -1.86 15.64 -20.83
N THR A 132 -2.13 16.53 -21.79
CA THR A 132 -1.38 16.69 -23.04
C THR A 132 -0.37 17.83 -23.00
N PHE A 133 -0.23 18.54 -21.87
CA PHE A 133 0.70 19.67 -21.72
C PHE A 133 0.48 20.85 -22.71
N GLN A 134 -0.74 21.07 -23.19
CA GLN A 134 -1.06 22.10 -24.20
C GLN A 134 -1.68 23.37 -23.63
N ARG A 135 -2.12 23.36 -22.37
CA ARG A 135 -2.88 24.48 -21.82
C ARG A 135 -1.98 25.70 -21.59
N THR A 136 -2.49 26.91 -21.84
CA THR A 136 -1.77 28.17 -21.57
C THR A 136 -2.63 29.16 -20.75
N PRO A 137 -2.12 29.76 -19.65
CA PRO A 137 -0.86 29.41 -18.99
C PRO A 137 -0.89 27.95 -18.49
N ASP A 138 0.28 27.32 -18.54
CA ASP A 138 0.46 25.90 -18.28
C ASP A 138 -0.12 25.52 -16.91
N ALA A 139 -0.95 24.48 -16.86
CA ALA A 139 -1.54 24.03 -15.60
C ALA A 139 -0.56 23.23 -14.74
N TRP A 140 0.64 22.94 -15.26
CA TRP A 140 1.70 22.24 -14.57
C TRP A 140 2.72 23.23 -14.01
N VAL A 141 3.07 23.06 -12.74
CA VAL A 141 4.21 23.75 -12.11
C VAL A 141 5.45 22.88 -12.32
N ALA A 142 6.40 23.39 -13.11
CA ALA A 142 7.63 22.69 -13.46
C ALA A 142 8.84 23.21 -12.66
N THR A 143 9.70 22.31 -12.19
CA THR A 143 11.01 22.62 -11.57
C THR A 143 12.07 21.78 -12.27
N ASN A 144 13.12 22.42 -12.81
CA ASN A 144 14.14 21.78 -13.67
C ASN A 144 13.52 20.95 -14.81
N ALA A 145 12.40 21.44 -15.33
CA ALA A 145 11.64 20.88 -16.44
C ALA A 145 10.99 22.04 -17.22
N ILE A 146 10.68 21.84 -18.50
CA ILE A 146 10.06 22.83 -19.37
C ILE A 146 8.78 22.22 -19.92
N VAL A 147 7.64 22.89 -19.73
CA VAL A 147 6.40 22.56 -20.45
C VAL A 147 6.41 23.33 -21.76
N ASN A 148 6.24 22.61 -22.88
CA ASN A 148 6.21 23.18 -24.22
C ASN A 148 4.89 22.80 -24.91
N PRO A 149 3.88 23.67 -24.89
CA PRO A 149 2.57 23.43 -25.51
C PRO A 149 2.59 23.20 -27.02
N ALA A 150 3.66 23.59 -27.70
CA ALA A 150 3.80 23.48 -29.16
C ALA A 150 4.69 22.31 -29.61
N GLN A 151 5.20 21.48 -28.67
CA GLN A 151 6.02 20.33 -29.05
C GLN A 151 5.16 19.33 -29.82
N SER A 152 5.61 18.89 -30.99
CA SER A 152 4.85 17.91 -31.80
C SER A 152 5.68 16.71 -32.26
N ALA A 153 6.97 16.70 -31.93
CA ALA A 153 7.89 15.63 -32.28
C ALA A 153 9.00 15.51 -31.23
N ASN A 154 9.62 14.34 -31.10
CA ASN A 154 10.79 14.16 -30.25
C ASN A 154 12.07 14.74 -30.90
N GLY A 155 13.20 14.69 -30.18
CA GLY A 155 14.51 15.17 -30.65
C GLY A 155 15.04 14.42 -31.88
N ASN A 156 14.46 13.27 -32.22
CA ASN A 156 14.76 12.48 -33.42
C ASN A 156 13.77 12.76 -34.58
N GLY A 157 12.84 13.70 -34.41
CA GLY A 157 11.84 14.08 -35.42
C GLY A 157 10.66 13.11 -35.55
N GLN A 158 10.49 12.17 -34.62
CA GLN A 158 9.33 11.28 -34.59
C GLN A 158 8.14 12.00 -33.94
N PRO A 159 6.91 11.84 -34.46
CA PRO A 159 5.75 12.51 -33.91
C PRO A 159 5.47 12.05 -32.47
N LEU A 160 5.05 13.00 -31.64
CA LEU A 160 4.45 12.74 -30.34
C LEU A 160 2.99 12.28 -30.53
N VAL A 161 2.44 11.60 -29.52
CA VAL A 161 1.03 11.18 -29.45
C VAL A 161 0.13 12.40 -29.41
N ASP A 162 0.48 13.38 -28.57
CA ASP A 162 -0.21 14.64 -28.45
C ASP A 162 0.68 15.81 -28.90
N PRO A 163 0.09 16.91 -29.40
CA PRO A 163 0.77 18.20 -29.31
C PRO A 163 1.02 18.54 -27.83
N GLY A 164 2.10 19.24 -27.51
CA GLY A 164 2.48 19.54 -26.13
C GLY A 164 3.40 18.47 -25.53
N ALA A 165 4.34 18.90 -24.67
CA ALA A 165 5.17 17.97 -23.91
C ALA A 165 5.82 18.64 -22.69
N ALA A 166 6.17 17.84 -21.68
CA ALA A 166 7.12 18.22 -20.65
C ALA A 166 8.52 17.65 -20.94
N LEU A 167 9.51 18.54 -21.00
CA LEU A 167 10.90 18.26 -21.37
C LEU A 167 11.79 18.33 -20.13
N ILE A 168 12.56 17.27 -19.89
CA ILE A 168 13.47 17.17 -18.75
C ILE A 168 14.86 16.81 -19.25
N SER A 169 15.86 17.58 -18.83
CA SER A 169 17.26 17.29 -19.18
C SER A 169 17.70 15.97 -18.54
N GLY A 170 18.56 15.20 -19.20
CA GLY A 170 19.08 13.97 -18.62
C GLY A 170 19.90 14.19 -17.34
N VAL A 171 20.48 15.37 -17.16
CA VAL A 171 21.18 15.74 -15.91
C VAL A 171 20.19 15.83 -14.76
N ASP A 172 19.06 16.52 -14.95
CA ASP A 172 18.08 16.74 -13.89
C ASP A 172 17.20 15.52 -13.64
N ALA A 173 16.86 14.78 -14.70
CA ALA A 173 16.20 13.48 -14.59
C ALA A 173 17.03 12.54 -13.72
N CYS A 174 18.30 12.33 -14.07
CA CYS A 174 19.12 11.33 -13.40
C CYS A 174 19.72 11.78 -12.06
N ALA A 175 19.79 13.08 -11.79
CA ALA A 175 20.15 13.62 -10.47
C ALA A 175 18.97 13.66 -9.49
N GLY A 176 17.76 13.30 -9.93
CA GLY A 176 16.55 13.37 -9.11
C GLY A 176 16.17 14.81 -8.74
N LYS A 177 16.33 15.75 -9.66
CA LYS A 177 16.12 17.20 -9.44
C LYS A 177 14.91 17.78 -10.17
N ALA A 178 14.30 17.01 -11.07
CA ALA A 178 13.16 17.46 -11.86
C ALA A 178 11.84 17.14 -11.16
N ARG A 179 10.88 18.04 -11.29
CA ARG A 179 9.51 17.89 -10.76
C ARG A 179 8.51 18.52 -11.71
N LEU A 180 7.42 17.80 -11.95
CA LEU A 180 6.16 18.34 -12.50
C LEU A 180 5.11 18.24 -11.40
N ALA A 181 4.31 19.28 -11.20
CA ALA A 181 3.29 19.29 -10.16
C ALA A 181 1.95 19.88 -10.64
N GLN A 182 0.85 19.29 -10.17
CA GLN A 182 -0.50 19.75 -10.44
C GLN A 182 -1.48 19.18 -9.41
N SER A 183 -2.58 19.87 -9.15
CA SER A 183 -3.64 19.39 -8.25
C SER A 183 -4.93 19.08 -9.01
N PHE A 184 -5.62 18.02 -8.60
CA PHE A 184 -6.94 17.64 -9.11
C PHE A 184 -7.72 16.81 -8.09
N GLU A 185 -9.05 16.76 -8.23
CA GLU A 185 -9.89 15.93 -7.38
C GLU A 185 -10.20 14.58 -8.03
N MET A 186 -10.21 13.54 -7.21
CA MET A 186 -10.53 12.17 -7.63
C MET A 186 -11.83 11.68 -6.96
N PRO A 187 -12.67 10.92 -7.69
CA PRO A 187 -13.90 10.33 -7.15
C PRO A 187 -13.59 9.34 -6.04
N ALA A 188 -14.54 9.09 -5.13
CA ALA A 188 -14.40 8.01 -4.17
C ALA A 188 -14.41 6.64 -4.87
N PHE A 189 -13.78 5.63 -4.27
CA PHE A 189 -13.74 4.27 -4.86
C PHE A 189 -15.15 3.72 -5.19
N ALA A 190 -16.14 3.97 -4.31
CA ALA A 190 -17.52 3.52 -4.54
C ALA A 190 -18.22 4.25 -5.69
N GLU A 191 -17.71 5.40 -6.12
CA GLU A 191 -18.27 6.24 -7.18
C GLU A 191 -17.52 6.05 -8.52
N ALA A 192 -16.32 5.47 -8.49
CA ALA A 192 -15.43 5.33 -9.63
C ALA A 192 -15.62 3.99 -10.36
N GLU A 193 -15.52 4.01 -11.68
CA GLU A 193 -15.18 2.81 -12.44
C GLU A 193 -13.68 2.46 -12.26
N PRO A 194 -13.21 1.27 -12.69
CA PRO A 194 -11.78 0.98 -12.69
C PRO A 194 -11.01 2.01 -13.54
N LEU A 195 -9.99 2.62 -12.95
CA LEU A 195 -9.19 3.68 -13.57
C LEU A 195 -7.73 3.24 -13.70
N ALA A 196 -7.06 3.75 -14.74
CA ALA A 196 -5.63 3.60 -14.95
C ALA A 196 -4.95 4.96 -15.11
N LEU A 197 -3.78 5.10 -14.51
CA LEU A 197 -2.81 6.11 -14.88
C LEU A 197 -2.17 5.70 -16.21
N ARG A 198 -2.19 6.62 -17.17
CA ARG A 198 -1.57 6.51 -18.47
C ARG A 198 -0.51 7.58 -18.60
N TRP A 199 0.66 7.19 -19.06
CA TRP A 199 1.64 8.17 -19.48
C TRP A 199 2.37 7.67 -20.70
N THR A 200 2.67 8.60 -21.59
CA THR A 200 3.48 8.35 -22.77
C THR A 200 4.75 9.15 -22.59
N ALA A 201 5.89 8.48 -22.72
CA ALA A 201 7.17 9.14 -22.54
C ALA A 201 8.25 8.59 -23.47
N ASP A 202 9.19 9.45 -23.82
CA ASP A 202 10.32 9.13 -24.67
C ASP A 202 11.65 9.40 -23.95
N LEU A 203 12.62 8.51 -24.19
CA LEU A 203 13.98 8.59 -23.68
C LEU A 203 14.93 8.95 -24.82
N GLN A 204 15.25 10.24 -24.93
CA GLN A 204 16.11 10.74 -25.99
C GLN A 204 17.59 10.61 -25.63
N SER A 205 18.41 10.48 -26.67
CA SER A 205 19.88 10.32 -26.54
C SER A 205 20.30 9.00 -25.87
N CYS A 206 19.43 7.98 -25.86
CA CYS A 206 19.81 6.62 -25.52
C CYS A 206 19.68 5.65 -26.72
N SER A 207 20.76 4.90 -26.98
CA SER A 207 20.82 3.85 -28.01
C SER A 207 20.78 2.42 -27.46
N ASP A 208 20.61 2.23 -26.14
CA ASP A 208 20.57 0.94 -25.46
C ASP A 208 19.12 0.55 -25.09
N PHE A 209 18.79 -0.74 -25.26
CA PHE A 209 17.49 -1.32 -24.90
C PHE A 209 17.24 -1.33 -23.39
N LEU A 210 18.30 -1.21 -22.58
CA LEU A 210 18.20 -1.21 -21.12
C LEU A 210 18.04 0.19 -20.53
N CYS A 211 17.82 1.21 -21.36
CA CYS A 211 17.63 2.57 -20.88
C CYS A 211 16.34 2.74 -20.10
N ARG A 212 16.51 3.29 -18.90
CA ARG A 212 15.44 3.60 -17.98
C ARG A 212 15.72 4.87 -17.21
N ALA A 213 14.68 5.66 -17.00
CA ALA A 213 14.68 6.81 -16.12
C ALA A 213 13.57 6.60 -15.07
N PRO A 214 13.93 6.42 -13.79
CA PRO A 214 12.94 6.19 -12.75
C PRO A 214 12.37 7.52 -12.23
N PHE A 215 11.04 7.61 -12.20
CA PHE A 215 10.26 8.68 -11.60
C PHE A 215 9.35 8.12 -10.51
N VAL A 216 8.79 9.01 -9.69
CA VAL A 216 7.84 8.64 -8.64
C VAL A 216 6.69 9.65 -8.65
N ALA A 217 5.46 9.14 -8.62
CA ALA A 217 4.26 9.93 -8.36
C ALA A 217 4.01 10.04 -6.86
N ARG A 218 3.70 11.25 -6.37
CA ARG A 218 3.37 11.52 -4.96
C ARG A 218 2.16 12.44 -4.85
N SER A 219 1.51 12.44 -3.69
CA SER A 219 0.51 13.45 -3.29
C SER A 219 0.87 14.01 -1.92
N ARG A 220 1.12 15.32 -1.82
CA ARG A 220 1.59 15.96 -0.57
C ARG A 220 2.78 15.22 0.07
N GLY A 221 3.72 14.75 -0.76
CA GLY A 221 4.89 13.97 -0.34
C GLY A 221 4.63 12.47 -0.08
N ALA A 222 3.38 12.05 0.09
CA ALA A 222 3.04 10.63 0.23
C ALA A 222 3.23 9.88 -1.09
N PHE A 223 3.86 8.71 -1.04
CA PHE A 223 4.05 7.86 -2.22
C PHE A 223 2.72 7.43 -2.82
N LEU A 224 2.61 7.60 -4.14
CA LEU A 224 1.50 7.02 -4.90
C LEU A 224 1.97 5.81 -5.70
N ARG A 225 3.02 5.97 -6.51
CA ARG A 225 3.49 4.92 -7.42
C ARG A 225 4.89 5.19 -7.98
N ASP A 226 5.63 4.12 -8.26
CA ASP A 226 6.83 4.15 -9.10
C ASP A 226 6.45 4.28 -10.58
N LEU A 227 7.06 5.24 -11.27
CA LEU A 227 6.88 5.47 -12.70
C LEU A 227 8.19 5.13 -13.42
N MET A 228 8.22 4.00 -14.11
CA MET A 228 9.39 3.63 -14.91
C MET A 228 9.20 4.11 -16.33
N VAL A 229 10.06 5.04 -16.77
CA VAL A 229 10.14 5.42 -18.19
C VAL A 229 11.20 4.54 -18.84
N THR A 230 10.84 3.87 -19.94
CA THR A 230 11.74 2.99 -20.69
C THR A 230 11.74 3.39 -22.16
N SER A 231 12.85 3.16 -22.87
CA SER A 231 12.88 3.42 -24.31
C SER A 231 12.13 2.33 -25.09
N GLN A 232 11.47 2.72 -26.18
CA GLN A 232 11.19 1.83 -27.30
C GLN A 232 12.11 2.25 -28.46
N PHE A 233 12.67 1.29 -29.20
CA PHE A 233 13.60 1.55 -30.31
C PHE A 233 13.07 2.51 -31.40
N PHE A 234 11.76 2.83 -31.40
CA PHE A 234 11.08 3.57 -32.46
C PHE A 234 10.07 4.63 -31.99
N GLY A 235 10.20 5.22 -30.79
CA GLY A 235 9.40 6.38 -30.40
C GLY A 235 8.89 6.38 -28.96
N PRO A 236 7.93 7.26 -28.63
CA PRO A 236 7.34 7.34 -27.30
C PRO A 236 6.74 6.00 -26.87
N ALA A 237 7.04 5.59 -25.64
CA ALA A 237 6.51 4.38 -25.05
C ALA A 237 5.24 4.69 -24.26
N ASP A 238 4.16 3.98 -24.60
CA ASP A 238 2.94 4.03 -23.80
C ASP A 238 3.08 3.16 -22.56
N HIS A 239 2.77 3.76 -21.42
CA HIS A 239 2.81 3.11 -20.13
C HIS A 239 1.44 3.16 -19.45
N LYS A 240 1.22 2.17 -18.61
CA LYS A 240 -0.03 1.96 -17.89
C LYS A 240 0.24 1.50 -16.48
N ALA A 241 -0.49 2.07 -15.54
CA ALA A 241 -0.60 1.55 -14.20
C ALA A 241 -2.05 1.64 -13.72
N CYS A 242 -2.63 0.55 -13.27
CA CYS A 242 -3.92 0.61 -12.58
C CYS A 242 -3.79 1.40 -11.28
N ILE A 243 -4.74 2.30 -11.01
CA ILE A 243 -4.73 3.06 -9.76
C ILE A 243 -5.52 2.32 -8.68
N GLY A 244 -4.95 2.24 -7.48
CA GLY A 244 -5.63 1.69 -6.32
C GLY A 244 -6.33 2.77 -5.49
N GLU A 245 -6.96 2.36 -4.39
CA GLU A 245 -7.72 3.21 -3.46
C GLU A 245 -6.95 4.45 -3.00
N ARG A 246 -5.61 4.38 -2.92
CA ARG A 246 -4.79 5.52 -2.50
C ARG A 246 -4.86 6.74 -3.42
N TRP A 247 -5.36 6.59 -4.64
CA TRP A 247 -5.58 7.69 -5.57
C TRP A 247 -7.00 8.27 -5.49
N LEU A 248 -7.91 7.62 -4.76
CA LEU A 248 -9.35 7.87 -4.83
C LEU A 248 -9.86 8.57 -3.57
N GLY A 249 -10.99 9.27 -3.72
CA GLY A 249 -11.75 9.89 -2.63
C GLY A 249 -11.10 11.12 -2.01
N LYS A 250 -10.10 11.72 -2.67
CA LYS A 250 -9.35 12.87 -2.16
C LYS A 250 -8.81 13.75 -3.27
N THR A 251 -8.47 14.99 -2.91
CA THR A 251 -7.62 15.84 -3.74
C THR A 251 -6.23 15.24 -3.83
N ILE A 252 -5.74 15.06 -5.04
CA ILE A 252 -4.38 14.65 -5.35
C ILE A 252 -3.58 15.90 -5.67
N ASP A 253 -2.60 16.22 -4.82
CA ASP A 253 -1.58 17.24 -5.11
C ASP A 253 -0.39 16.53 -5.74
N LEU A 254 -0.57 16.13 -7.00
CA LEU A 254 0.36 15.29 -7.73
C LEU A 254 1.72 15.98 -7.87
N THR A 255 2.77 15.28 -7.50
CA THR A 255 4.13 15.55 -8.01
C THR A 255 4.64 14.33 -8.76
N VAL A 256 5.28 14.56 -9.90
CA VAL A 256 6.05 13.58 -10.65
C VAL A 256 7.51 13.98 -10.50
N ASP A 257 8.20 13.29 -9.59
CA ASP A 257 9.57 13.57 -9.20
C ASP A 257 10.53 12.62 -9.90
N SER A 258 11.62 13.16 -10.46
CA SER A 258 12.70 12.29 -10.93
C SER A 258 13.46 11.68 -9.74
N THR A 259 13.98 10.47 -9.93
CA THR A 259 14.81 9.78 -8.92
C THR A 259 16.19 9.46 -9.47
N THR A 260 17.12 9.13 -8.57
CA THR A 260 18.46 8.70 -8.98
C THR A 260 18.43 7.29 -9.55
N GLY A 261 19.46 6.91 -10.32
CA GLY A 261 19.62 5.52 -10.78
C GLY A 261 19.13 5.26 -12.21
N CYS A 262 19.23 6.25 -13.10
CA CYS A 262 19.20 6.00 -14.53
C CYS A 262 20.22 4.92 -14.93
N SER A 263 19.90 4.10 -15.92
CA SER A 263 20.82 3.04 -16.40
C SER A 263 21.93 3.54 -17.33
N ALA A 264 21.82 4.75 -17.89
CA ALA A 264 22.85 5.40 -18.68
C ALA A 264 22.83 6.93 -18.48
N THR A 265 23.92 7.62 -18.83
CA THR A 265 24.08 9.08 -18.67
C THR A 265 24.40 9.78 -19.99
N PRO A 266 23.82 10.96 -20.30
CA PRO A 266 22.52 11.50 -19.90
C PRO A 266 21.42 11.18 -20.94
N VAL A 267 20.23 10.81 -20.46
CA VAL A 267 19.05 10.49 -21.29
C VAL A 267 18.00 11.57 -21.04
N ASN A 268 17.69 12.42 -22.03
CA ASN A 268 16.63 13.41 -21.84
C ASN A 268 15.27 12.69 -21.81
N VAL A 269 14.37 13.16 -20.97
CA VAL A 269 13.03 12.58 -20.81
C VAL A 269 12.01 13.55 -21.37
N VAL A 270 11.13 13.04 -22.21
CA VAL A 270 9.98 13.78 -22.74
C VAL A 270 8.73 13.06 -22.29
N PHE A 271 7.93 13.70 -21.43
CA PHE A 271 6.56 13.27 -21.16
C PHE A 271 5.64 13.95 -22.17
N ASP A 272 4.81 13.14 -22.81
CA ASP A 272 3.96 13.52 -23.94
C ASP A 272 2.49 13.52 -23.52
N HIS A 273 2.06 12.42 -22.90
CA HIS A 273 0.77 12.29 -22.26
C HIS A 273 0.94 11.91 -20.79
N PHE A 274 0.10 12.45 -19.92
CA PHE A 274 0.02 12.07 -18.51
C PHE A 274 -1.42 12.25 -18.00
N GLY A 275 -2.23 11.21 -18.10
CA GLY A 275 -3.66 11.23 -17.82
C GLY A 275 -4.12 10.09 -16.92
N ILE A 276 -5.35 10.22 -16.40
CA ILE A 276 -6.07 9.11 -15.77
C ILE A 276 -7.30 8.83 -16.63
N GLU A 277 -7.55 7.56 -16.90
CA GLU A 277 -8.59 7.14 -17.84
C GLU A 277 -9.31 5.89 -17.32
N PRO A 278 -10.60 5.70 -17.65
CA PRO A 278 -11.30 4.44 -17.43
C PRO A 278 -10.61 3.27 -18.11
N ASP A 279 -10.41 2.19 -17.36
CA ASP A 279 -9.81 0.97 -17.88
C ASP A 279 -10.40 -0.28 -17.21
N PRO A 280 -11.33 -1.00 -17.87
CA PRO A 280 -12.03 -2.12 -17.27
C PRO A 280 -11.13 -3.34 -17.01
N THR A 281 -9.89 -3.35 -17.51
CA THR A 281 -8.94 -4.42 -17.19
C THR A 281 -8.26 -4.23 -15.83
N CYS A 282 -8.45 -3.06 -15.20
CA CYS A 282 -7.95 -2.82 -13.86
C CYS A 282 -8.83 -3.51 -12.80
N PRO A 283 -8.21 -4.14 -11.79
CA PRO A 283 -8.93 -4.85 -10.74
C PRO A 283 -9.71 -3.88 -9.84
N ALA A 284 -10.89 -4.30 -9.40
CA ALA A 284 -11.63 -3.59 -8.37
C ALA A 284 -10.84 -3.56 -7.04
N VAL A 285 -11.00 -2.51 -6.23
CA VAL A 285 -10.35 -2.40 -4.92
C VAL A 285 -10.81 -3.52 -3.98
N GLY A 286 -9.84 -4.07 -3.25
CA GLY A 286 -10.00 -5.20 -2.34
C GLY A 286 -10.07 -6.56 -3.03
N THR A 287 -9.66 -6.67 -4.29
CA THR A 287 -9.80 -7.91 -5.07
C THR A 287 -8.48 -8.43 -5.63
N ILE A 288 -8.48 -9.73 -5.91
CA ILE A 288 -7.51 -10.44 -6.75
C ILE A 288 -8.35 -11.04 -7.88
N PRO A 289 -8.20 -10.62 -9.15
CA PRO A 289 -9.00 -11.20 -10.23
C PRO A 289 -8.76 -12.70 -10.37
N ASN A 290 -9.84 -13.46 -10.53
CA ASN A 290 -9.80 -14.92 -10.65
C ASN A 290 -8.94 -15.59 -9.55
N ALA A 291 -9.22 -15.21 -8.29
CA ALA A 291 -8.39 -15.60 -7.14
C ALA A 291 -8.36 -17.11 -6.85
N ASN A 292 -9.41 -17.82 -7.24
CA ASN A 292 -9.55 -19.29 -7.11
C ASN A 292 -9.42 -20.02 -8.46
N PHE A 293 -8.94 -19.34 -9.51
CA PHE A 293 -8.69 -19.92 -10.84
C PHE A 293 -9.90 -20.53 -11.59
N ASP A 294 -11.11 -20.46 -11.03
CA ASP A 294 -12.33 -21.05 -11.57
C ASP A 294 -13.06 -20.18 -12.60
N ASP A 295 -12.51 -19.01 -12.94
CA ASP A 295 -12.91 -18.17 -14.08
C ASP A 295 -11.85 -18.13 -15.18
N THR A 296 -12.08 -17.37 -16.25
CA THR A 296 -11.12 -17.18 -17.34
C THR A 296 -10.30 -15.89 -17.14
N GLY A 297 -9.03 -15.90 -17.55
CA GLY A 297 -8.15 -14.74 -17.45
C GLY A 297 -7.64 -14.46 -16.03
N GLY A 298 -7.18 -13.23 -15.80
CA GLY A 298 -6.62 -12.76 -14.52
C GLY A 298 -5.17 -13.17 -14.24
N TRP A 299 -4.69 -14.22 -14.90
CA TRP A 299 -3.35 -14.77 -14.70
C TRP A 299 -2.63 -15.06 -16.02
N THR A 300 -1.33 -14.75 -16.07
CA THR A 300 -0.45 -14.91 -17.22
C THR A 300 0.67 -15.90 -16.89
N SER A 301 0.87 -16.89 -17.75
CA SER A 301 1.91 -17.91 -17.66
C SER A 301 3.25 -17.45 -18.24
N TYR A 302 4.32 -17.71 -17.53
CA TYR A 302 5.71 -17.54 -17.98
C TYR A 302 6.46 -18.83 -17.73
N ALA A 303 6.55 -19.68 -18.75
CA ALA A 303 7.28 -20.94 -18.68
C ALA A 303 8.65 -20.82 -19.35
N ASP A 304 9.66 -21.41 -18.72
CA ASP A 304 10.93 -21.72 -19.38
C ASP A 304 10.77 -23.00 -20.23
N ALA A 305 11.76 -23.28 -21.09
CA ALA A 305 11.78 -24.52 -21.86
C ALA A 305 11.71 -25.76 -20.93
N ASN A 306 10.79 -26.69 -21.22
CA ASN A 306 10.55 -27.92 -20.44
C ASN A 306 10.14 -27.67 -18.98
N THR A 307 9.34 -26.62 -18.75
CA THR A 307 8.67 -26.35 -17.47
C THR A 307 7.17 -26.21 -17.70
N VAL A 308 6.38 -26.26 -16.63
CA VAL A 308 4.95 -25.99 -16.65
C VAL A 308 4.69 -24.70 -15.89
N ALA A 309 3.91 -23.81 -16.50
CA ALA A 309 3.25 -22.69 -15.85
C ALA A 309 1.84 -22.56 -16.43
N GLU A 310 0.82 -22.97 -15.68
CA GLU A 310 -0.54 -23.02 -16.21
C GLU A 310 -1.61 -22.87 -15.13
N VAL A 311 -2.85 -22.70 -15.58
CA VAL A 311 -4.05 -22.91 -14.76
C VAL A 311 -4.63 -24.26 -15.17
N ALA A 312 -4.50 -25.27 -14.31
CA ALA A 312 -4.83 -26.66 -14.61
C ALA A 312 -6.17 -27.08 -13.98
N ASN A 313 -6.88 -28.01 -14.62
CA ASN A 313 -8.12 -28.60 -14.11
C ASN A 313 -7.83 -29.71 -13.10
N GLY A 314 -8.64 -29.81 -12.03
CA GLY A 314 -8.59 -30.92 -11.08
C GLY A 314 -7.40 -30.88 -10.10
N VAL A 315 -6.56 -29.85 -10.18
CA VAL A 315 -5.39 -29.72 -9.30
C VAL A 315 -5.71 -28.91 -8.05
N GLY A 316 -6.67 -27.98 -8.13
CA GLY A 316 -7.05 -27.03 -7.07
C GLY A 316 -7.70 -27.68 -5.86
N THR A 317 -8.08 -26.87 -4.88
CA THR A 317 -8.73 -27.37 -3.67
C THR A 317 -10.12 -27.93 -4.01
N GLY A 318 -10.47 -29.09 -3.45
CA GLY A 318 -11.72 -29.74 -3.83
C GLY A 318 -11.79 -30.20 -5.29
N GLN A 319 -10.64 -30.36 -5.98
CA GLN A 319 -10.55 -30.78 -7.39
C GLN A 319 -11.09 -29.75 -8.40
N THR A 320 -11.03 -28.46 -8.04
CA THR A 320 -11.28 -27.32 -8.92
C THR A 320 -10.09 -27.03 -9.83
N ARG A 321 -10.15 -25.90 -10.56
CA ARG A 321 -8.97 -25.37 -11.24
C ARG A 321 -7.99 -24.77 -10.23
N GLY A 322 -6.71 -24.79 -10.55
CA GLY A 322 -5.69 -24.17 -9.71
C GLY A 322 -4.45 -23.79 -10.51
N GLY A 323 -3.66 -22.85 -9.98
CA GLY A 323 -2.36 -22.52 -10.55
C GLY A 323 -1.37 -23.66 -10.35
N HIS A 324 -0.65 -24.05 -11.41
CA HIS A 324 0.31 -25.15 -11.38
C HIS A 324 1.65 -24.72 -11.97
N LEU A 325 2.72 -24.99 -11.22
CA LEU A 325 4.09 -24.77 -11.64
C LEU A 325 4.87 -26.08 -11.49
N SER A 326 5.61 -26.48 -12.52
CA SER A 326 6.55 -27.60 -12.40
C SER A 326 7.83 -27.40 -13.19
N SER A 327 8.91 -28.00 -12.68
CA SER A 327 10.22 -28.04 -13.31
C SER A 327 10.82 -29.45 -13.22
N THR A 328 11.82 -29.72 -14.04
CA THR A 328 12.56 -30.98 -14.03
C THR A 328 14.03 -30.81 -13.66
N LYS A 329 14.55 -29.59 -13.74
CA LYS A 329 15.98 -29.27 -13.67
C LYS A 329 16.27 -28.03 -12.82
N LEU A 330 17.56 -27.86 -12.47
CA LEU A 330 18.08 -26.59 -11.93
C LEU A 330 17.94 -25.45 -12.96
N CYS A 331 18.11 -24.21 -12.50
CA CYS A 331 17.99 -22.99 -13.32
C CYS A 331 16.60 -22.74 -13.96
N GLN A 332 15.60 -23.57 -13.65
CA GLN A 332 14.23 -23.38 -14.12
C GLN A 332 13.42 -22.61 -13.07
N SER A 333 12.70 -21.57 -13.47
CA SER A 333 11.88 -20.74 -12.58
C SER A 333 10.58 -20.32 -13.29
N PRO A 334 9.72 -21.29 -13.66
CA PRO A 334 8.42 -20.96 -14.22
C PRO A 334 7.59 -20.11 -13.26
N GLN A 335 6.73 -19.26 -13.81
CA GLN A 335 5.96 -18.29 -13.06
C GLN A 335 4.53 -18.18 -13.56
N LEU A 336 3.61 -17.91 -12.63
CA LEU A 336 2.26 -17.46 -12.92
C LEU A 336 2.07 -16.08 -12.30
N ARG A 337 1.65 -15.09 -13.09
CA ARG A 337 1.53 -13.70 -12.67
C ARG A 337 0.09 -13.21 -12.78
N GLY A 338 -0.41 -12.59 -11.73
CA GLY A 338 -1.67 -11.87 -11.68
C GLY A 338 -1.47 -10.46 -11.11
N VAL A 339 -2.56 -9.88 -10.62
CA VAL A 339 -2.56 -8.58 -9.95
C VAL A 339 -3.40 -8.65 -8.69
N MET A 340 -3.08 -7.81 -7.71
CA MET A 340 -3.90 -7.60 -6.53
C MET A 340 -4.14 -6.11 -6.34
N SER A 341 -5.31 -5.75 -5.81
CA SER A 341 -5.66 -4.38 -5.46
C SER A 341 -6.03 -4.31 -3.98
N PRO A 342 -5.06 -4.32 -3.05
CA PRO A 342 -5.33 -4.25 -1.62
C PRO A 342 -5.99 -2.92 -1.26
N ARG A 343 -6.92 -2.96 -0.30
CA ARG A 343 -7.54 -1.74 0.24
C ARG A 343 -6.51 -0.91 1.02
N GLU A 344 -6.73 0.39 1.12
CA GLU A 344 -5.92 1.27 1.95
C GLU A 344 -6.20 1.03 3.45
N SER A 345 -7.46 0.76 3.83
CA SER A 345 -7.91 0.84 5.24
C SER A 345 -8.71 -0.36 5.81
N SER A 346 -9.05 -1.42 5.06
CA SER A 346 -10.19 -2.27 5.47
C SER A 346 -9.92 -3.45 6.41
N ALA A 347 -8.75 -3.55 7.01
CA ALA A 347 -8.50 -4.32 8.22
C ALA A 347 -7.07 -4.02 8.63
N ASP A 348 -6.88 -3.26 9.70
CA ASP A 348 -5.61 -3.25 10.41
C ASP A 348 -5.17 -4.71 10.50
N LYS A 349 -3.93 -5.00 10.05
CA LYS A 349 -3.38 -6.36 9.90
C LYS A 349 -3.73 -7.12 8.59
N LEU A 350 -3.77 -6.41 7.46
CA LEU A 350 -3.98 -6.99 6.13
C LEU A 350 -2.90 -8.01 5.71
N ALA A 351 -3.33 -9.15 5.18
CA ALA A 351 -2.47 -10.23 4.69
C ALA A 351 -2.95 -10.82 3.37
N LEU A 352 -2.02 -11.36 2.59
CA LEU A 352 -2.30 -12.24 1.45
C LEU A 352 -2.38 -13.69 1.96
N ALA A 353 -3.57 -14.28 1.86
CA ALA A 353 -3.80 -15.68 2.16
C ALA A 353 -4.04 -16.49 0.88
N PHE A 354 -3.63 -17.76 0.88
CA PHE A 354 -3.86 -18.69 -0.23
C PHE A 354 -3.66 -20.14 0.24
N THR A 355 -4.19 -21.09 -0.52
CA THR A 355 -3.93 -22.52 -0.32
C THR A 355 -2.84 -23.00 -1.28
N TYR A 356 -2.02 -23.94 -0.86
CA TYR A 356 -0.99 -24.51 -1.74
C TYR A 356 -0.62 -25.94 -1.33
N ARG A 357 -0.09 -26.68 -2.29
CA ARG A 357 0.58 -27.97 -2.09
C ARG A 357 1.83 -27.97 -2.93
N GLY A 358 2.96 -28.37 -2.37
CA GLY A 358 4.21 -28.43 -3.11
C GLY A 358 5.05 -29.66 -2.79
N THR A 359 6.01 -29.95 -3.66
CA THR A 359 7.00 -31.02 -3.45
C THR A 359 7.71 -30.86 -2.11
N ASN A 360 7.73 -31.92 -1.30
CA ASN A 360 8.26 -31.86 0.06
C ASN A 360 9.68 -31.29 0.14
N GLY A 361 9.88 -30.27 0.98
CA GLY A 361 11.16 -29.61 1.22
C GLY A 361 11.57 -28.55 0.19
N GLN A 362 10.91 -28.52 -0.98
CA GLN A 362 11.14 -27.53 -2.03
C GLN A 362 10.47 -26.19 -1.69
N LYS A 363 10.89 -25.10 -2.35
CA LYS A 363 10.40 -23.74 -2.07
C LYS A 363 9.74 -23.11 -3.30
N MET A 364 8.69 -22.35 -3.07
CA MET A 364 8.06 -21.46 -4.05
C MET A 364 8.06 -20.04 -3.50
N ASN A 365 8.46 -19.08 -4.33
CA ASN A 365 8.49 -17.67 -4.00
C ASN A 365 7.12 -17.04 -4.28
N ILE A 366 6.71 -16.14 -3.39
CA ILE A 366 5.56 -15.27 -3.54
C ILE A 366 6.12 -13.87 -3.74
N GLY A 367 6.06 -13.41 -4.97
CA GLY A 367 6.60 -12.14 -5.41
C GLY A 367 5.53 -11.08 -5.58
N VAL A 368 5.91 -9.84 -5.30
CA VAL A 368 5.07 -8.66 -5.53
C VAL A 368 5.93 -7.58 -6.19
N ASP A 369 5.46 -7.06 -7.32
CA ASP A 369 6.22 -6.10 -8.13
C ASP A 369 7.63 -6.62 -8.43
N ALA A 370 8.68 -5.92 -8.01
CA ALA A 370 10.06 -6.37 -8.18
C ALA A 370 10.63 -7.14 -6.96
N GLY A 371 9.84 -7.34 -5.92
CA GLY A 371 10.27 -7.90 -4.63
C GLY A 371 9.72 -9.29 -4.34
N THR A 372 10.19 -9.88 -3.24
CA THR A 372 9.66 -11.13 -2.68
C THR A 372 8.94 -10.82 -1.37
N LEU A 373 7.62 -11.07 -1.34
CA LEU A 373 6.78 -10.90 -0.16
C LEU A 373 6.96 -12.06 0.83
N GLY A 374 7.22 -13.26 0.32
CA GLY A 374 7.53 -14.41 1.14
C GLY A 374 7.85 -15.67 0.34
N VAL A 375 8.07 -16.76 1.07
CA VAL A 375 8.37 -18.09 0.54
C VAL A 375 7.50 -19.10 1.27
N VAL A 376 7.02 -20.11 0.55
CA VAL A 376 6.40 -21.30 1.15
C VAL A 376 7.27 -22.52 0.91
N ARG A 377 7.19 -23.49 1.83
CA ARG A 377 7.84 -24.79 1.70
C ARG A 377 6.82 -25.88 1.44
N GLY A 378 7.03 -26.67 0.39
CA GLY A 378 6.15 -27.79 0.06
C GLY A 378 6.21 -28.91 1.10
N THR A 379 5.07 -29.56 1.34
CA THR A 379 4.91 -30.70 2.28
C THR A 379 4.14 -31.89 1.67
N ASN A 380 3.90 -31.88 0.36
CA ASN A 380 3.04 -32.80 -0.41
C ASN A 380 1.55 -32.82 -0.03
N VAL A 381 1.11 -32.00 0.93
CA VAL A 381 -0.30 -31.84 1.30
C VAL A 381 -0.74 -30.39 1.09
N PHE A 382 -2.05 -30.17 0.98
CA PHE A 382 -2.60 -28.82 0.91
C PHE A 382 -2.49 -28.14 2.28
N GLU A 383 -1.90 -26.95 2.27
CA GLU A 383 -1.70 -26.08 3.42
C GLU A 383 -2.26 -24.68 3.13
N LYS A 384 -2.42 -23.88 4.17
CA LYS A 384 -2.79 -22.47 4.07
C LYS A 384 -1.58 -21.61 4.41
N ALA A 385 -1.27 -20.67 3.53
CA ALA A 385 -0.29 -19.63 3.76
C ALA A 385 -0.99 -18.31 4.08
N SER A 386 -0.32 -17.47 4.87
CA SER A 386 -0.74 -16.09 5.14
C SER A 386 0.51 -15.22 5.29
N LEU A 387 0.62 -14.17 4.49
CA LEU A 387 1.77 -13.25 4.44
C LEU A 387 1.29 -11.81 4.68
N CYS A 388 1.83 -11.15 5.71
CA CYS A 388 1.48 -9.77 6.04
C CYS A 388 1.91 -8.82 4.91
N LEU A 389 1.02 -7.92 4.50
CA LEU A 389 1.32 -6.94 3.46
C LEU A 389 2.00 -5.69 4.06
N PRO A 390 3.19 -5.29 3.55
CA PRO A 390 3.78 -4.00 3.87
C PRO A 390 2.85 -2.83 3.57
N ASP A 391 2.99 -1.74 4.33
CA ASP A 391 2.11 -0.57 4.19
C ASP A 391 2.16 0.07 2.80
N SER A 392 3.33 0.02 2.14
CA SER A 392 3.52 0.52 0.79
C SER A 392 2.68 -0.19 -0.27
N MET A 393 2.13 -1.37 0.01
CA MET A 393 1.23 -2.08 -0.90
C MET A 393 -0.26 -1.75 -0.67
N LYS A 394 -0.61 -1.19 0.49
CA LYS A 394 -2.00 -0.91 0.85
C LYS A 394 -2.53 0.24 -0.02
N GLY A 395 -3.73 0.05 -0.57
CA GLY A 395 -4.36 1.01 -1.47
C GLY A 395 -3.70 1.11 -2.85
N GLU A 396 -2.80 0.19 -3.23
CA GLU A 396 -2.08 0.21 -4.50
C GLU A 396 -2.34 -1.06 -5.34
N VAL A 397 -2.49 -0.95 -6.66
CA VAL A 397 -2.55 -2.15 -7.51
C VAL A 397 -1.15 -2.69 -7.80
N SER A 398 -0.78 -3.79 -7.16
CA SER A 398 0.52 -4.43 -7.35
C SER A 398 0.40 -5.69 -8.21
N SER A 399 1.47 -5.98 -8.96
CA SER A 399 1.60 -7.29 -9.60
C SER A 399 1.90 -8.35 -8.53
N LEU A 400 1.30 -9.52 -8.68
CA LEU A 400 1.43 -10.65 -7.77
C LEU A 400 1.91 -11.85 -8.60
N TYR A 401 3.02 -12.48 -8.23
CA TYR A 401 3.53 -13.62 -8.98
C TYR A 401 4.05 -14.76 -8.12
N MET A 402 3.77 -15.98 -8.54
CA MET A 402 4.25 -17.20 -7.93
C MET A 402 5.37 -17.72 -8.82
N SER A 403 6.51 -18.08 -8.25
CA SER A 403 7.61 -18.66 -9.03
C SER A 403 8.31 -19.78 -8.28
N LEU A 404 8.74 -20.82 -9.01
CA LEU A 404 9.66 -21.79 -8.42
C LEU A 404 11.00 -21.11 -8.15
N GLN A 405 11.60 -21.34 -6.98
CA GLN A 405 12.84 -20.68 -6.61
C GLN A 405 13.95 -20.99 -7.61
N TYR A 406 14.58 -19.98 -8.19
CA TYR A 406 15.73 -20.19 -9.06
C TYR A 406 16.91 -20.76 -8.26
N LYS A 407 17.43 -21.90 -8.69
CA LYS A 407 18.60 -22.54 -8.07
C LYS A 407 19.75 -22.59 -9.06
N ASN A 408 20.87 -21.98 -8.66
CA ASN A 408 22.12 -22.12 -9.37
C ASN A 408 22.68 -23.53 -9.18
N PRO A 409 23.35 -24.10 -10.20
CA PRO A 409 24.18 -25.27 -9.98
C PRO A 409 25.37 -24.89 -9.08
N PRO A 410 25.99 -25.88 -8.40
CA PRO A 410 27.28 -25.69 -7.74
C PRO A 410 28.29 -25.04 -8.70
N SER A 411 29.30 -24.31 -8.19
CA SER A 411 30.28 -23.63 -9.05
C SER A 411 30.94 -24.60 -10.05
N GLY A 412 30.80 -24.32 -11.35
CA GLY A 412 31.26 -25.19 -12.45
C GLY A 412 30.29 -26.32 -12.85
N GLY A 413 29.12 -26.41 -12.21
CA GLY A 413 28.06 -27.37 -12.50
C GLY A 413 27.13 -26.96 -13.64
N SER A 414 26.31 -27.90 -14.09
CA SER A 414 25.35 -27.71 -15.19
C SER A 414 23.92 -27.51 -14.69
N CYS A 415 23.11 -26.75 -15.43
CA CYS A 415 21.66 -26.67 -15.25
C CYS A 415 20.95 -27.99 -15.61
N ASP A 416 21.63 -28.97 -16.21
CA ASP A 416 21.04 -30.28 -16.56
C ASP A 416 20.86 -31.23 -15.38
N VAL A 417 21.21 -30.80 -14.17
CA VAL A 417 20.98 -31.57 -12.95
C VAL A 417 19.48 -31.65 -12.66
N ALA A 418 18.99 -32.87 -12.42
CA ALA A 418 17.60 -33.12 -12.09
C ALA A 418 17.22 -32.44 -10.77
N ASP A 419 16.16 -31.62 -10.81
CA ASP A 419 15.55 -30.97 -9.64
C ASP A 419 14.04 -30.85 -9.91
N ALA A 420 13.38 -32.00 -9.86
CA ALA A 420 11.94 -32.08 -10.05
C ALA A 420 11.23 -31.35 -8.92
N ARG A 421 10.41 -30.38 -9.29
CA ARG A 421 9.62 -29.54 -8.37
C ARG A 421 8.25 -29.37 -8.96
N ASP A 422 7.25 -29.48 -8.11
CA ASP A 422 5.84 -29.41 -8.47
C ASP A 422 5.11 -28.64 -7.36
N PHE A 423 4.40 -27.58 -7.75
CA PHE A 423 3.61 -26.75 -6.86
C PHE A 423 2.25 -26.46 -7.48
N VAL A 424 1.22 -26.58 -6.65
CA VAL A 424 -0.14 -26.15 -6.95
C VAL A 424 -0.55 -25.12 -5.90
N PHE A 425 -1.24 -24.07 -6.31
CA PHE A 425 -1.77 -23.04 -5.43
C PHE A 425 -3.13 -22.54 -5.92
N ASP A 426 -3.95 -22.11 -4.96
CA ASP A 426 -5.36 -21.81 -5.16
C ASP A 426 -5.91 -20.86 -4.08
N ASP A 427 -7.17 -20.45 -4.21
CA ASP A 427 -7.93 -19.71 -3.19
C ASP A 427 -7.26 -18.45 -2.63
N PHE A 428 -6.73 -17.58 -3.50
CA PHE A 428 -6.15 -16.31 -3.04
C PHE A 428 -7.21 -15.43 -2.38
N ALA A 429 -6.83 -14.74 -1.30
CA ALA A 429 -7.67 -13.77 -0.63
C ALA A 429 -6.84 -12.69 0.07
N LEU A 430 -7.39 -11.48 0.09
CA LEU A 430 -6.92 -10.39 0.95
C LEU A 430 -7.73 -10.46 2.25
N VAL A 431 -7.06 -10.78 3.37
CA VAL A 431 -7.72 -11.08 4.64
C VAL A 431 -7.17 -10.21 5.78
N ALA A 432 -7.97 -10.06 6.83
CA ALA A 432 -7.50 -9.57 8.12
C ALA A 432 -6.86 -10.72 8.90
N ASP A 433 -5.54 -10.70 9.10
CA ASP A 433 -4.85 -11.73 9.89
C ASP A 433 -4.35 -11.12 11.22
N PRO A 434 -4.89 -11.53 12.38
CA PRO A 434 -4.48 -11.01 13.68
C PRO A 434 -2.97 -11.09 13.99
N LYS A 435 -2.23 -11.97 13.30
CA LYS A 435 -0.77 -12.08 13.45
C LYS A 435 -0.01 -10.89 12.87
N CYS A 436 -0.59 -10.19 11.90
CA CYS A 436 0.03 -9.04 11.28
C CYS A 436 -0.09 -7.82 12.22
N ALA A 437 0.76 -6.83 12.00
CA ALA A 437 0.64 -5.53 12.68
C ALA A 437 -0.24 -4.58 11.86
N ASP A 438 -0.81 -3.58 12.50
CA ASP A 438 -1.60 -2.54 11.83
C ASP A 438 -0.73 -1.78 10.82
N LYS A 439 0.51 -1.48 11.26
CA LYS A 439 1.58 -0.87 10.48
C LYS A 439 2.71 -1.88 10.29
N VAL A 440 2.98 -2.27 9.04
CA VAL A 440 4.04 -3.25 8.71
C VAL A 440 5.10 -2.55 7.86
N THR A 441 6.19 -2.13 8.50
CA THR A 441 7.34 -1.57 7.78
C THR A 441 8.31 -2.66 7.32
N VAL A 442 8.48 -3.73 8.08
CA VAL A 442 9.25 -4.93 7.72
C VAL A 442 8.47 -6.16 8.20
N PRO A 443 7.97 -7.04 7.30
CA PRO A 443 7.32 -8.27 7.70
C PRO A 443 8.30 -9.22 8.42
N ASP A 444 7.88 -9.79 9.56
CA ASP A 444 8.69 -10.70 10.39
C ASP A 444 10.10 -10.16 10.73
N GLY A 445 10.23 -8.86 11.01
CA GLY A 445 11.54 -8.22 11.28
C GLY A 445 12.31 -8.80 12.47
N GLY A 446 11.62 -9.36 13.46
CA GLY A 446 12.20 -10.07 14.61
C GLY A 446 12.34 -11.58 14.41
N PHE A 447 12.07 -12.11 13.21
CA PHE A 447 12.26 -13.53 12.89
C PHE A 447 11.51 -14.53 13.80
N GLU A 448 10.31 -14.19 14.25
CA GLU A 448 9.50 -15.02 15.14
C GLU A 448 8.40 -15.83 14.42
N ASP A 449 8.11 -15.55 13.14
CA ASP A 449 7.13 -16.31 12.37
C ASP A 449 7.66 -17.71 11.99
N ALA A 450 7.20 -18.71 12.74
CA ALA A 450 7.50 -20.13 12.53
C ALA A 450 6.48 -20.85 11.62
N SER A 451 5.63 -20.12 10.90
CA SER A 451 4.68 -20.71 9.96
C SER A 451 5.36 -21.25 8.70
N VAL A 452 4.59 -22.02 7.91
CA VAL A 452 5.05 -22.60 6.64
C VAL A 452 5.34 -21.56 5.56
N ALA A 453 4.83 -20.34 5.74
CA ALA A 453 5.05 -19.19 4.87
C ALA A 453 5.93 -18.17 5.60
N THR A 454 7.17 -17.97 5.15
CA THR A 454 8.11 -17.04 5.79
C THR A 454 8.31 -15.80 4.92
N SER A 455 8.32 -14.61 5.53
CA SER A 455 8.55 -13.35 4.81
C SER A 455 10.00 -13.12 4.38
N TRP A 456 10.93 -13.94 4.87
CA TRP A 456 12.35 -13.86 4.56
C TRP A 456 12.79 -15.00 3.64
N LEU A 457 13.35 -14.62 2.50
CA LEU A 457 13.95 -15.52 1.52
C LEU A 457 15.42 -15.76 1.86
N SER A 458 15.75 -17.01 2.18
CA SER A 458 17.13 -17.47 2.31
C SER A 458 17.71 -17.90 0.96
N SER A 459 18.94 -17.46 0.70
CA SER A 459 19.78 -17.94 -0.41
C SER A 459 21.14 -18.37 0.12
N ASP A 460 21.68 -19.46 -0.38
CA ASP A 460 22.95 -20.03 0.03
C ASP A 460 23.72 -20.64 -1.14
N SER A 461 25.05 -20.66 -1.04
CA SER A 461 25.94 -21.31 -2.00
C SER A 461 27.28 -21.68 -1.36
N ASN A 462 27.98 -22.65 -1.95
CA ASN A 462 29.37 -23.02 -1.61
C ASN A 462 29.60 -23.19 -0.09
N ASN A 463 28.75 -23.99 0.57
CA ASN A 463 28.79 -24.29 2.02
C ASN A 463 28.66 -23.06 2.95
N ALA A 464 28.20 -21.93 2.43
CA ALA A 464 27.55 -20.93 3.26
C ALA A 464 26.08 -21.32 3.49
N SER A 465 25.48 -20.82 4.56
CA SER A 465 24.12 -21.18 4.97
C SER A 465 23.38 -19.98 5.55
N SER A 466 22.09 -19.89 5.26
CA SER A 466 21.15 -18.90 5.80
C SER A 466 20.02 -19.64 6.50
N THR A 467 19.96 -19.50 7.83
CA THR A 467 19.09 -20.29 8.72
C THR A 467 18.50 -19.41 9.83
N ARG A 468 17.62 -19.98 10.66
CA ARG A 468 17.23 -19.37 11.94
C ARG A 468 18.07 -19.95 13.07
N THR A 469 18.39 -19.13 14.07
CA THR A 469 19.08 -19.55 15.31
C THR A 469 18.25 -19.18 16.53
N THR A 470 18.39 -19.91 17.64
CA THR A 470 17.76 -19.57 18.93
C THR A 470 18.52 -18.50 19.70
N ALA A 471 19.71 -18.13 19.23
CA ALA A 471 20.49 -17.05 19.80
C ALA A 471 19.97 -15.71 19.27
N ALA A 472 18.86 -15.25 19.84
CA ALA A 472 18.17 -14.02 19.47
C ALA A 472 18.58 -12.84 20.38
N HIS A 473 18.36 -11.61 19.91
CA HIS A 473 18.49 -10.39 20.71
C HIS A 473 17.25 -10.21 21.58
N THR A 474 16.07 -10.31 20.96
CA THR A 474 14.80 -10.47 21.67
C THR A 474 14.03 -11.67 21.12
N GLY A 475 12.94 -12.08 21.77
CA GLY A 475 12.17 -13.22 21.29
C GLY A 475 12.91 -14.56 21.38
N LYS A 476 12.69 -15.43 20.40
CA LYS A 476 13.15 -16.83 20.37
C LYS A 476 14.02 -17.13 19.17
N SER A 477 14.04 -16.31 18.14
CA SER A 477 14.66 -16.62 16.86
C SER A 477 15.28 -15.41 16.20
N ALA A 478 16.43 -15.61 15.57
CA ALA A 478 17.12 -14.61 14.77
C ALA A 478 17.55 -15.22 13.44
N ALA A 479 17.77 -14.39 12.43
CA ALA A 479 18.45 -14.84 11.22
C ALA A 479 19.92 -15.13 11.52
N TYR A 480 20.45 -16.18 10.90
CA TYR A 480 21.83 -16.62 11.08
C TYR A 480 22.47 -16.98 9.74
N LEU A 481 23.52 -16.24 9.40
CA LEU A 481 24.33 -16.43 8.21
C LEU A 481 25.68 -17.01 8.62
N THR A 482 26.12 -18.09 7.99
CA THR A 482 27.44 -18.70 8.25
C THR A 482 28.13 -19.09 6.97
N GLY A 483 29.47 -19.03 6.94
CA GLY A 483 30.28 -19.44 5.81
C GLY A 483 31.71 -19.78 6.23
N SER A 484 32.25 -20.85 5.66
CA SER A 484 33.57 -21.39 6.01
C SER A 484 34.42 -21.82 4.81
N TYR A 485 33.87 -21.68 3.60
CA TYR A 485 34.53 -22.05 2.35
C TYR A 485 34.59 -20.84 1.42
N ALA A 486 35.63 -20.74 0.60
CA ALA A 486 35.83 -19.64 -0.32
C ALA A 486 34.75 -19.58 -1.40
N CYS A 487 34.41 -18.37 -1.83
CA CYS A 487 33.28 -18.06 -2.72
C CYS A 487 31.90 -18.48 -2.17
N GLY A 488 31.81 -18.68 -0.85
CA GLY A 488 30.57 -18.88 -0.12
C GLY A 488 29.75 -17.60 -0.06
N SER A 489 28.47 -17.69 -0.40
CA SER A 489 27.53 -16.60 -0.20
C SER A 489 26.29 -17.11 0.51
N ALA A 490 25.85 -16.39 1.54
CA ALA A 490 24.57 -16.62 2.18
C ALA A 490 23.88 -15.29 2.39
N SER A 491 22.58 -15.26 2.13
CA SER A 491 21.75 -14.08 2.37
C SER A 491 20.39 -14.42 2.94
N THR A 492 19.81 -13.44 3.61
CA THR A 492 18.38 -13.40 3.95
C THR A 492 17.81 -12.10 3.43
N THR A 493 16.70 -12.16 2.69
CA THR A 493 16.13 -11.03 1.98
C THR A 493 14.62 -10.94 2.18
N THR A 494 14.11 -9.75 2.42
CA THR A 494 12.67 -9.44 2.42
C THR A 494 12.43 -8.10 1.74
N ILE A 495 11.21 -7.60 1.82
CA ILE A 495 10.82 -6.25 1.42
C ILE A 495 10.33 -5.46 2.62
N GLY A 496 10.42 -4.14 2.55
CA GLY A 496 9.85 -3.25 3.55
C GLY A 496 9.44 -1.91 2.99
N THR A 497 8.66 -1.16 3.77
CA THR A 497 8.19 0.18 3.47
C THR A 497 9.11 1.21 4.10
N VAL A 498 9.76 2.03 3.28
CA VAL A 498 10.60 3.12 3.77
C VAL A 498 9.70 4.21 4.37
N PRO A 499 9.89 4.62 5.64
CA PRO A 499 9.06 5.65 6.25
C PRO A 499 9.37 7.03 5.68
N ALA A 500 8.42 7.96 5.82
CA ALA A 500 8.67 9.38 5.59
C ALA A 500 9.55 9.97 6.69
N SER A 501 10.27 11.05 6.38
CA SER A 501 10.96 11.85 7.39
C SER A 501 9.97 12.41 8.42
N ALA A 502 10.37 12.45 9.68
CA ALA A 502 9.53 12.92 10.78
C ALA A 502 10.37 13.69 11.80
N SER A 503 9.90 14.87 12.23
CA SER A 503 10.55 15.67 13.28
C SER A 503 12.05 15.93 13.06
N GLY A 504 12.45 16.17 11.80
CA GLY A 504 13.86 16.36 11.41
C GLY A 504 14.70 15.09 11.33
N ALA A 505 14.13 13.91 11.60
CA ALA A 505 14.78 12.61 11.43
C ALA A 505 14.53 12.03 10.03
N GLY A 506 15.59 11.51 9.42
CA GLY A 506 15.57 10.85 8.12
C GLY A 506 15.21 9.37 8.18
N PRO A 507 14.81 8.74 7.06
CA PRO A 507 14.55 7.30 7.02
C PRO A 507 15.81 6.48 7.28
N ALA A 508 15.66 5.38 8.02
CA ALA A 508 16.76 4.53 8.46
C ALA A 508 16.33 3.06 8.53
N LEU A 509 17.26 2.17 8.18
CA LEU A 509 17.21 0.75 8.51
C LEU A 509 17.95 0.52 9.82
N LYS A 510 17.23 0.07 10.85
CA LYS A 510 17.79 -0.34 12.14
C LYS A 510 17.70 -1.85 12.29
N PHE A 511 18.71 -2.43 12.91
CA PHE A 511 18.75 -3.86 13.21
C PHE A 511 19.79 -4.13 14.29
N TRP A 512 19.63 -5.25 14.99
CA TRP A 512 20.63 -5.78 15.90
C TRP A 512 21.47 -6.82 15.18
N VAL A 513 22.79 -6.77 15.40
CA VAL A 513 23.73 -7.72 14.80
C VAL A 513 24.76 -8.18 15.82
N ARG A 514 25.16 -9.45 15.74
CA ARG A 514 26.33 -9.99 16.45
C ARG A 514 27.03 -11.08 15.65
N GLY A 515 28.28 -11.39 16.02
CA GLY A 515 29.06 -12.50 15.46
C GLY A 515 30.46 -12.07 15.03
N HIS A 516 31.03 -12.81 14.09
CA HIS A 516 32.41 -12.67 13.65
C HIS A 516 32.50 -12.70 12.12
N VAL A 517 33.13 -11.67 11.55
CA VAL A 517 33.44 -11.61 10.11
C VAL A 517 34.94 -11.75 9.93
N THR A 518 35.37 -12.85 9.33
CA THR A 518 36.79 -13.21 9.20
C THR A 518 37.32 -12.79 7.83
N THR A 519 38.42 -12.03 7.76
CA THR A 519 39.06 -11.67 6.48
C THR A 519 39.38 -12.91 5.64
N PRO A 520 39.07 -12.95 4.32
CA PRO A 520 38.61 -11.85 3.46
C PRO A 520 37.07 -11.72 3.35
N ALA A 521 36.30 -12.33 4.25
CA ALA A 521 34.85 -12.25 4.19
C ALA A 521 34.34 -10.82 4.41
N THR A 522 33.19 -10.54 3.82
CA THR A 522 32.46 -9.29 3.99
C THR A 522 31.06 -9.56 4.49
N PHE A 523 30.54 -8.63 5.30
CA PHE A 523 29.13 -8.54 5.64
C PHE A 523 28.56 -7.26 5.03
N SER A 524 27.46 -7.42 4.30
CA SER A 524 26.79 -6.35 3.57
C SER A 524 25.32 -6.33 3.93
N VAL A 525 24.75 -5.13 3.95
CA VAL A 525 23.33 -4.89 4.20
C VAL A 525 22.78 -3.99 3.10
N SER A 526 21.49 -4.06 2.79
CA SER A 526 20.86 -3.06 1.92
C SER A 526 21.23 -1.65 2.38
N TYR A 527 21.56 -0.77 1.42
CA TYR A 527 21.92 0.63 1.66
C TYR A 527 23.26 0.88 2.39
N GLY A 528 24.03 -0.16 2.74
CA GLY A 528 25.30 0.01 3.46
C GLY A 528 26.30 -1.12 3.23
N SER A 529 27.59 -0.80 3.26
CA SER A 529 28.68 -1.78 3.12
C SER A 529 29.67 -1.67 4.26
N GLY A 530 30.21 -2.80 4.73
CA GLY A 530 31.23 -2.81 5.79
C GLY A 530 30.69 -2.45 7.16
N VAL A 531 29.43 -2.81 7.45
CA VAL A 531 28.83 -2.59 8.77
C VAL A 531 29.60 -3.42 9.81
N PRO A 532 30.13 -2.81 10.88
CA PRO A 532 30.92 -3.54 11.85
C PRO A 532 30.09 -4.59 12.59
N VAL A 533 30.66 -5.77 12.78
CA VAL A 533 30.05 -6.87 13.55
C VAL A 533 30.95 -7.19 14.73
N THR A 534 30.33 -7.41 15.90
CA THR A 534 31.01 -7.70 17.16
C THR A 534 30.36 -8.90 17.84
N ASP A 535 31.07 -9.52 18.76
CA ASP A 535 30.61 -10.69 19.53
C ASP A 535 29.35 -10.38 20.37
N ALA A 536 29.21 -9.12 20.79
CA ALA A 536 28.04 -8.63 21.49
C ALA A 536 26.99 -8.08 20.51
N TRP A 537 25.71 -8.29 20.84
CA TRP A 537 24.58 -7.64 20.18
C TRP A 537 24.77 -6.13 20.19
N THR A 538 24.84 -5.56 18.99
CA THR A 538 24.98 -4.12 18.79
C THR A 538 23.95 -3.65 17.77
N GLN A 539 23.23 -2.58 18.10
CA GLN A 539 22.32 -1.97 17.15
C GLN A 539 23.11 -1.21 16.07
N ARG A 540 22.68 -1.36 14.82
CA ARG A 540 23.22 -0.65 13.67
C ARG A 540 22.14 0.17 13.01
N THR A 541 22.54 1.32 12.48
CA THR A 541 21.69 2.25 11.74
C THR A 541 22.31 2.49 10.38
N VAL A 542 21.55 2.29 9.32
CA VAL A 542 21.93 2.61 7.94
C VAL A 542 20.94 3.62 7.39
N CYS A 543 21.43 4.79 7.00
CA CYS A 543 20.58 5.86 6.49
C CYS A 543 20.09 5.58 5.07
N ILE A 544 18.81 5.85 4.84
CA ILE A 544 18.15 5.71 3.54
C ILE A 544 17.76 7.12 3.06
N SER A 545 17.89 7.36 1.76
CA SER A 545 17.50 8.64 1.17
C SER A 545 16.00 8.95 1.44
N PRO A 546 15.65 10.17 1.89
CA PRO A 546 14.26 10.60 2.04
C PRO A 546 13.42 10.46 0.77
N LYS A 547 14.05 10.53 -0.41
CA LYS A 547 13.38 10.34 -1.71
C LYS A 547 12.77 8.94 -1.87
N GLU A 548 13.19 7.99 -1.04
CA GLU A 548 12.67 6.62 -1.01
C GLU A 548 11.40 6.47 -0.16
N SER A 549 10.99 7.51 0.56
CA SER A 549 9.80 7.54 1.40
C SER A 549 8.56 6.94 0.71
N GLY A 550 7.88 6.05 1.45
CA GLY A 550 6.66 5.34 1.08
C GLY A 550 6.84 4.19 0.09
N ARG A 551 8.04 4.00 -0.48
CA ARG A 551 8.30 2.96 -1.49
C ARG A 551 8.59 1.61 -0.85
N THR A 552 8.23 0.55 -1.57
CA THR A 552 8.67 -0.81 -1.26
C THR A 552 10.13 -1.00 -1.65
N ARG A 553 10.93 -1.51 -0.72
CA ARG A 553 12.38 -1.65 -0.86
C ARG A 553 12.87 -3.00 -0.36
N SER A 554 13.84 -3.57 -1.08
CA SER A 554 14.46 -4.84 -0.71
C SER A 554 15.43 -4.64 0.45
N ILE A 555 15.24 -5.44 1.50
CA ILE A 555 16.12 -5.48 2.67
C ILE A 555 16.85 -6.81 2.61
N SER A 556 18.16 -6.76 2.43
CA SER A 556 19.01 -7.94 2.34
C SER A 556 20.15 -7.82 3.31
N PHE A 557 20.42 -8.92 4.02
CA PHE A 557 21.67 -9.12 4.74
C PHE A 557 22.40 -10.26 4.06
N SER A 558 23.70 -10.08 3.81
CA SER A 558 24.50 -11.07 3.11
C SER A 558 25.92 -11.15 3.64
N ILE A 559 26.46 -12.36 3.66
CA ILE A 559 27.89 -12.59 3.79
C ILE A 559 28.45 -13.07 2.45
N TYR A 560 29.68 -12.68 2.15
CA TYR A 560 30.48 -13.25 1.08
C TYR A 560 31.86 -13.59 1.63
N THR A 561 32.29 -14.85 1.57
CA THR A 561 33.54 -15.32 2.20
C THR A 561 34.81 -15.04 1.39
N GLY A 562 34.71 -14.16 0.38
CA GLY A 562 35.82 -13.74 -0.47
C GLY A 562 36.24 -14.76 -1.53
N SER A 563 37.09 -14.33 -2.45
CA SER A 563 37.67 -15.18 -3.50
C SER A 563 39.11 -15.55 -3.15
N VAL A 564 39.38 -16.83 -2.93
CA VAL A 564 40.74 -17.39 -3.03
C VAL A 564 40.93 -17.99 -4.44
N SER A 565 42.16 -18.37 -4.81
CA SER A 565 42.47 -18.89 -6.17
C SER A 565 41.63 -20.09 -6.60
N THR A 566 40.93 -20.76 -5.67
CA THR A 566 39.98 -21.85 -5.94
C THR A 566 38.77 -21.79 -5.01
N CYS A 567 37.55 -21.65 -5.57
CA CYS A 567 36.30 -21.70 -4.81
C CYS A 567 36.08 -23.09 -4.16
N GLY A 568 35.33 -23.14 -3.06
CA GLY A 568 35.00 -24.39 -2.38
C GLY A 568 36.11 -24.98 -1.52
N THR A 569 37.18 -24.21 -1.27
CA THR A 569 38.24 -24.56 -0.31
C THR A 569 37.95 -23.96 1.05
N PHE A 570 38.23 -24.69 2.13
CA PHE A 570 38.04 -24.19 3.49
C PHE A 570 38.95 -22.99 3.76
N THR A 571 38.41 -21.89 4.28
CA THR A 571 39.14 -20.61 4.44
C THR A 571 40.02 -20.57 5.69
N GLY A 572 39.99 -21.60 6.55
CA GLY A 572 40.73 -21.63 7.80
C GLY A 572 40.00 -20.97 8.98
N ALA A 573 38.88 -20.30 8.74
CA ALA A 573 38.08 -19.63 9.77
C ALA A 573 36.60 -19.61 9.37
N VAL A 574 35.71 -19.53 10.37
CA VAL A 574 34.27 -19.45 10.16
C VAL A 574 33.85 -17.99 10.30
N THR A 575 33.15 -17.48 9.30
CA THR A 575 32.35 -16.26 9.43
C THR A 575 30.96 -16.65 9.86
N ASP A 576 30.43 -15.98 10.88
CA ASP A 576 29.06 -16.16 11.32
C ASP A 576 28.45 -14.87 11.85
N VAL A 577 27.21 -14.61 11.45
CA VAL A 577 26.51 -13.36 11.75
C VAL A 577 25.06 -13.69 12.10
N ALA A 578 24.63 -13.29 13.29
CA ALA A 578 23.23 -13.29 13.69
C ALA A 578 22.64 -11.88 13.52
N ILE A 579 21.44 -11.81 12.96
CA ILE A 579 20.69 -10.56 12.71
C ILE A 579 19.31 -10.70 13.33
N ASP A 580 18.86 -9.67 14.04
CA ASP A 580 17.58 -9.65 14.71
C ASP A 580 16.97 -8.24 14.77
N ASP A 581 15.68 -8.14 15.13
CA ASP A 581 14.96 -6.90 15.38
C ASP A 581 15.13 -5.85 14.27
N VAL A 582 14.86 -6.27 13.03
CA VAL A 582 14.99 -5.44 11.83
C VAL A 582 13.79 -4.52 11.69
N GLU A 583 14.05 -3.22 11.58
CA GLU A 583 13.03 -2.18 11.48
C GLU A 583 13.40 -1.12 10.45
N LEU A 584 12.42 -0.72 9.63
CA LEU A 584 12.47 0.52 8.87
C LEU A 584 11.76 1.61 9.66
N THR A 585 12.52 2.63 10.08
CA THR A 585 12.08 3.69 10.99
C THR A 585 12.77 5.02 10.65
N THR A 586 12.64 6.04 11.47
CA THR A 586 13.39 7.30 11.33
C THR A 586 14.51 7.43 12.36
N ASP A 587 15.62 8.06 11.99
CA ASP A 587 16.72 8.38 12.91
C ASP A 587 17.22 9.82 12.69
N ALA A 588 17.49 10.52 13.79
CA ALA A 588 17.99 11.89 13.78
C ALA A 588 19.40 12.01 13.18
N SER A 589 20.18 10.93 13.14
CA SER A 589 21.48 10.90 12.45
C SER A 589 21.35 10.84 10.94
N CYS A 590 20.16 10.52 10.42
CA CYS A 590 19.92 10.36 8.99
C CYS A 590 19.35 11.63 8.36
N PRO A 591 19.77 11.98 7.13
CA PRO A 591 19.27 13.17 6.45
C PRO A 591 17.74 13.11 6.32
N ALA A 592 17.04 14.14 6.75
CA ALA A 592 15.61 14.32 6.51
C ALA A 592 15.36 15.10 5.23
N ASP A 593 14.18 14.96 4.64
CA ASP A 593 13.76 15.83 3.55
C ASP A 593 13.63 17.28 4.05
N ALA A 594 14.00 18.25 3.22
CA ALA A 594 13.72 19.64 3.52
C ALA A 594 12.21 19.85 3.33
N GLN A 595 11.49 19.99 4.45
CA GLN A 595 10.04 20.20 4.45
C GLN A 595 9.64 21.44 3.66
#